data_AF-A0A2E3DA37-F1
#
_entry.id   AF-A0A2E3DA37-F1
#
_cell.length_a   1.000
_cell.length_b   1.000
_cell.length_c   1.000
_cell.angle_alpha   90.00
_cell.angle_beta   90.00
_cell.angle_gamma   90.00
#
_symmetry.space_group_name_H-M   'P 1'
#
loop_
_entity.id
_entity.type
_entity.pdbx_description
1 polymer ?
#
loop_
_entity_poly.entity_id
_entity_poly.type
_entity_poly.pdbx_seq_one_letter_code
_entity_poly.pdbx_strand_id
1 'polypeptide(L)'
;MKDIPLSLYIHFPWCQRKCPYCDFNSLAMKSEPPITRYMQTLVKDLKEELKIEGRKKLTSIFFGGGTPSLIPGTSLSNFFSAIEREFDLSNVEITLEANPGTYDLRNFRKYIEIGVNRLSIGAQTFDQSALEKLGRTHSSLEITEAFGVARKVGFENINLDIMYGLPAQKTFRALEDLERAIDLNPEHISWYELTIEPNTIFFSQQPSIPSEKVKEDMFHLGREKLAAAGYKQYEVSAYSKTGKESQHNINYWKFGDYLGIGAGAHGKITSKDRIIRTRKTRNPVDYLERYNAIKTEVCKKEVITEFLINALRLVEGFELSMFEERCNKNRSDLEPFIEKGISSGFLNLVKDKVVPTTKGHLFLNELMLLI
;
A
#
# COMPACT_ATOMS: atom_id res chain seq x y z
N MET A 1 -13.87 4.77 -24.41
CA MET A 1 -13.22 4.12 -23.25
C MET A 1 -13.25 5.15 -22.14
N LYS A 2 -13.71 4.79 -20.93
CA LYS A 2 -13.49 5.69 -19.79
C LYS A 2 -11.98 5.81 -19.60
N ASP A 3 -11.50 6.99 -19.22
CA ASP A 3 -10.09 7.15 -18.93
C ASP A 3 -9.73 6.33 -17.69
N ILE A 4 -8.81 5.39 -17.85
CA ILE A 4 -8.23 4.62 -16.75
C ILE A 4 -7.61 5.61 -15.76
N PRO A 5 -7.98 5.62 -14.47
CA PRO A 5 -7.34 6.47 -13.48
C PRO A 5 -5.83 6.25 -13.42
N LEU A 6 -5.11 7.35 -13.21
CA LEU A 6 -3.67 7.41 -13.12
C LEU A 6 -3.27 7.82 -11.70
N SER A 7 -2.35 7.08 -11.09
CA SER A 7 -1.75 7.43 -9.80
C SER A 7 -0.24 7.62 -9.92
N LEU A 8 0.38 8.24 -8.91
CA LEU A 8 1.83 8.39 -8.83
C LEU A 8 2.34 7.74 -7.54
N TYR A 9 3.17 6.72 -7.66
CA TYR A 9 3.90 6.13 -6.55
C TYR A 9 5.33 6.66 -6.52
N ILE A 10 5.75 7.13 -5.36
CA ILE A 10 7.09 7.68 -5.12
C ILE A 10 7.75 6.84 -4.04
N HIS A 11 8.80 6.13 -4.42
CA HIS A 11 9.55 5.29 -3.51
C HIS A 11 10.65 6.08 -2.80
N PHE A 12 10.71 5.99 -1.48
CA PHE A 12 11.82 6.50 -0.67
C PHE A 12 12.53 5.34 0.05
N PRO A 13 13.76 4.95 -0.32
CA PRO A 13 14.34 3.65 0.03
C PRO A 13 15.07 3.62 1.38
N TRP A 14 15.04 4.68 2.19
CA TRP A 14 15.80 4.74 3.44
C TRP A 14 14.91 4.61 4.67
N CYS A 15 15.38 3.85 5.65
CA CYS A 15 14.84 3.77 7.01
C CYS A 15 15.94 4.11 8.01
N GLN A 16 15.57 4.61 9.20
CA GLN A 16 16.51 4.72 10.31
C GLN A 16 17.05 3.34 10.71
N ARG A 17 16.17 2.34 10.76
CA ARG A 17 16.51 0.92 10.97
C ARG A 17 15.66 0.05 10.07
N LYS A 18 16.26 -0.98 9.47
CA LYS A 18 15.49 -2.00 8.74
C LYS A 18 14.92 -3.01 9.74
N CYS A 19 13.61 -3.15 9.76
CA CYS A 19 12.94 -4.14 10.62
C CYS A 19 13.28 -5.56 10.12
N PRO A 20 13.47 -6.54 11.02
CA PRO A 20 13.94 -7.88 10.66
C PRO A 20 12.93 -8.70 9.84
N TYR A 21 11.65 -8.30 9.81
CA TYR A 21 10.59 -8.88 8.99
C TYR A 21 10.36 -8.16 7.65
N CYS A 22 10.95 -6.98 7.45
CA CYS A 22 10.60 -6.12 6.32
C CYS A 22 11.26 -6.61 5.02
N ASP A 23 10.45 -7.02 4.06
CA ASP A 23 10.87 -7.46 2.73
C ASP A 23 10.93 -6.32 1.68
N PHE A 24 10.42 -5.14 2.04
CA PHE A 24 10.40 -3.97 1.16
C PHE A 24 11.81 -3.57 0.71
N ASN A 25 11.84 -2.85 -0.42
CA ASN A 25 13.07 -2.29 -0.99
C ASN A 25 13.60 -1.10 -0.16
N SER A 26 13.96 -1.36 1.09
CA SER A 26 14.46 -0.39 2.03
C SER A 26 15.86 -0.73 2.51
N LEU A 27 16.62 0.29 2.90
CA LEU A 27 17.97 0.21 3.45
C LEU A 27 18.03 0.99 4.75
N ALA A 28 18.69 0.40 5.75
CA ALA A 28 19.05 1.14 6.95
C ALA A 28 20.08 2.23 6.61
N MET A 29 19.85 3.44 7.11
CA MET A 29 20.80 4.54 6.99
C MET A 29 22.09 4.21 7.73
N LYS A 30 23.20 4.14 7.00
CA LYS A 30 24.56 4.07 7.57
C LYS A 30 25.18 5.46 7.77
N SER A 31 24.71 6.42 6.98
CA SER A 31 25.07 7.83 6.99
C SER A 31 23.84 8.65 6.57
N GLU A 32 23.94 9.97 6.61
CA GLU A 32 22.89 10.84 6.10
C GLU A 32 22.62 10.55 4.60
N PRO A 33 21.36 10.28 4.20
CA PRO A 33 21.03 10.02 2.82
C PRO A 33 21.15 11.31 2.00
N PRO A 34 21.50 11.22 0.71
CA PRO A 34 21.64 12.38 -0.17
C PRO A 34 20.26 12.90 -0.62
N ILE A 35 19.40 13.32 0.32
CA ILE A 35 17.97 13.63 0.07
C ILE A 35 17.81 14.67 -1.03
N THR A 36 18.56 15.77 -0.99
CA THR A 36 18.48 16.83 -2.02
C THR A 36 18.78 16.28 -3.41
N ARG A 37 19.85 15.49 -3.55
CA ARG A 37 20.21 14.87 -4.83
C ARG A 37 19.14 13.87 -5.27
N TYR A 38 18.60 13.09 -4.34
CA TYR A 38 17.54 12.12 -4.62
C TYR A 38 16.26 12.79 -5.13
N MET A 39 15.81 13.87 -4.48
CA MET A 39 14.65 14.65 -4.92
C MET A 39 14.85 15.25 -6.32
N GLN A 40 16.04 15.77 -6.61
CA GLN A 40 16.37 16.23 -7.96
C GLN A 40 16.32 15.10 -9.00
N THR A 41 16.80 13.90 -8.63
CA THR A 41 16.69 12.72 -9.48
C THR A 41 15.25 12.28 -9.68
N LEU A 42 14.38 12.34 -8.66
CA LEU A 42 12.94 12.07 -8.80
C LEU A 42 12.27 13.02 -9.80
N VAL A 43 12.63 14.31 -9.82
CA VAL A 43 12.12 15.26 -10.82
C VAL A 43 12.54 14.86 -12.24
N LYS A 44 13.80 14.43 -12.42
CA LYS A 44 14.29 13.94 -13.72
C LYS A 44 13.57 12.65 -14.12
N ASP A 45 13.36 11.75 -13.17
CA ASP A 45 12.66 10.49 -13.37
C ASP A 45 11.21 10.71 -13.81
N LEU A 46 10.49 11.60 -13.11
CA LEU A 46 9.12 11.98 -13.47
C LEU A 46 9.05 12.51 -14.91
N LYS A 47 10.00 13.35 -15.32
CA LYS A 47 10.07 13.86 -16.70
C LYS A 47 10.27 12.76 -17.74
N GLU A 48 11.01 11.69 -17.42
CA GLU A 48 11.16 10.55 -18.33
C GLU A 48 9.88 9.73 -18.45
N GLU A 49 9.15 9.52 -17.35
CA GLU A 49 7.85 8.85 -17.37
C GLU A 49 6.83 9.65 -18.20
N LEU A 50 6.82 10.99 -18.06
CA LEU A 50 5.93 11.89 -18.79
C LEU A 50 6.20 11.96 -20.31
N LYS A 51 7.32 11.44 -20.81
CA LYS A 51 7.55 11.34 -22.28
C LYS A 51 6.60 10.35 -22.96
N ILE A 52 6.09 9.37 -22.21
CA ILE A 52 5.21 8.32 -22.73
C ILE A 52 3.82 8.32 -22.10
N GLU A 53 3.60 9.19 -21.11
CA GLU A 53 2.32 9.38 -20.44
C GLU A 53 1.90 10.84 -20.50
N GLY A 54 0.82 11.12 -21.23
CA GLY A 54 0.35 12.48 -21.50
C GLY A 54 -0.76 12.97 -20.57
N ARG A 55 -1.35 12.10 -19.73
CA ARG A 55 -2.44 12.48 -18.82
C ARG A 55 -1.94 13.51 -17.80
N LYS A 56 -2.79 14.52 -17.56
CA LYS A 56 -2.52 15.66 -16.65
C LYS A 56 -3.34 15.62 -15.36
N LYS A 57 -4.09 14.54 -15.14
CA LYS A 57 -4.90 14.32 -13.94
C LYS A 57 -4.41 13.08 -13.22
N LEU A 58 -4.18 13.23 -11.92
CA LEU A 58 -3.93 12.11 -11.00
C LEU A 58 -5.17 11.86 -10.16
N THR A 59 -5.32 10.63 -9.69
CA THR A 59 -6.29 10.27 -8.64
C THR A 59 -5.63 10.20 -7.28
N SER A 60 -4.36 9.78 -7.22
CA SER A 60 -3.61 9.75 -5.98
C SER A 60 -2.10 9.90 -6.20
N ILE A 61 -1.42 10.37 -5.16
CA ILE A 61 0.03 10.35 -4.99
C ILE A 61 0.31 9.59 -3.68
N PHE A 62 1.26 8.65 -3.70
CA PHE A 62 1.63 7.87 -2.53
C PHE A 62 3.15 7.85 -2.35
N PHE A 63 3.59 8.35 -1.20
CA PHE A 63 4.98 8.26 -0.76
C PHE A 63 5.12 7.06 0.17
N GLY A 64 5.90 6.06 -0.24
CA GLY A 64 6.11 4.84 0.54
C GLY A 64 7.51 4.25 0.41
N GLY A 65 7.67 3.04 0.92
CA GLY A 65 8.87 2.21 0.76
C GLY A 65 9.64 2.02 2.06
N GLY A 66 10.59 2.90 2.33
CA GLY A 66 11.34 2.97 3.57
C GLY A 66 10.60 3.80 4.62
N THR A 67 11.08 5.02 4.87
CA THR A 67 10.42 5.95 5.81
C THR A 67 10.35 7.35 5.19
N PRO A 68 9.33 7.63 4.35
CA PRO A 68 9.17 8.92 3.68
C PRO A 68 9.11 10.12 4.63
N SER A 69 8.63 9.96 5.86
CA SER A 69 8.63 11.00 6.89
C SER A 69 10.01 11.48 7.34
N LEU A 70 11.09 10.81 6.90
CA LEU A 70 12.46 11.30 7.06
C LEU A 70 12.80 12.45 6.10
N ILE A 71 11.98 12.70 5.07
CA ILE A 71 12.22 13.76 4.09
C ILE A 71 11.95 15.11 4.77
N PRO A 72 12.93 16.05 4.83
CA PRO A 72 12.69 17.39 5.33
C PRO A 72 11.59 18.07 4.51
N GLY A 73 10.65 18.74 5.19
CA GLY A 73 9.54 19.39 4.51
C GLY A 73 9.96 20.42 3.44
N THR A 74 11.11 21.07 3.59
CA THR A 74 11.66 21.98 2.56
C THR A 74 12.06 21.24 1.28
N SER A 75 12.69 20.07 1.40
CA SER A 75 13.05 19.22 0.25
C SER A 75 11.80 18.69 -0.46
N LEU A 76 10.78 18.28 0.32
CA LEU A 76 9.52 17.80 -0.24
C LEU A 76 8.77 18.92 -0.97
N SER A 77 8.73 20.14 -0.41
CA SER A 77 8.08 21.29 -1.03
C SER A 77 8.62 21.60 -2.43
N ASN A 78 9.95 21.60 -2.59
CA ASN A 78 10.58 21.84 -3.90
C ASN A 78 10.23 20.76 -4.93
N PHE A 79 10.17 19.51 -4.50
CA PHE A 79 9.78 18.39 -5.35
C PHE A 79 8.30 18.47 -5.73
N PHE A 80 7.44 18.84 -4.79
CA PHE A 80 6.00 18.96 -5.02
C PHE A 80 5.66 20.07 -6.02
N SER A 81 6.35 21.21 -5.96
CA SER A 81 6.23 22.26 -6.98
C SER A 81 6.65 21.83 -8.39
N ALA A 82 7.37 20.70 -8.55
CA ALA A 82 7.61 20.11 -9.85
C ALA A 82 6.43 19.23 -10.31
N ILE A 83 5.77 18.52 -9.38
CA ILE A 83 4.56 17.74 -9.67
C ILE A 83 3.40 18.67 -10.06
N GLU A 84 3.19 19.77 -9.34
CA GLU A 84 2.11 20.74 -9.60
C GLU A 84 2.20 21.42 -10.97
N ARG A 85 3.40 21.47 -11.57
CA ARG A 85 3.58 21.98 -12.95
C ARG A 85 3.07 21.01 -13.99
N GLU A 86 3.01 19.73 -13.65
CA GLU A 86 2.70 18.64 -14.58
C GLU A 86 1.28 18.09 -14.40
N PHE A 87 0.68 18.25 -13.21
CA PHE A 87 -0.62 17.70 -12.88
C PHE A 87 -1.52 18.68 -12.12
N ASP A 88 -2.82 18.57 -12.35
CA ASP A 88 -3.85 19.17 -11.49
C ASP A 88 -4.02 18.34 -10.21
N LEU A 89 -3.75 18.95 -9.06
CA LEU A 89 -3.78 18.30 -7.75
C LEU A 89 -5.00 18.63 -6.89
N SER A 90 -5.98 19.36 -7.43
CA SER A 90 -7.13 19.89 -6.68
C SER A 90 -7.99 18.83 -5.97
N ASN A 91 -8.03 17.60 -6.49
CA ASN A 91 -8.86 16.51 -5.96
C ASN A 91 -8.07 15.19 -5.81
N VAL A 92 -6.79 15.30 -5.47
CA VAL A 92 -5.87 14.15 -5.40
C VAL A 92 -5.69 13.70 -3.94
N GLU A 93 -5.82 12.40 -3.67
CA GLU A 93 -5.38 11.83 -2.40
C GLU A 93 -3.85 11.83 -2.37
N ILE A 94 -3.25 12.45 -1.36
CA ILE A 94 -1.79 12.51 -1.20
C ILE A 94 -1.45 11.85 0.12
N THR A 95 -1.00 10.61 0.03
CA THR A 95 -0.61 9.79 1.18
C THR A 95 0.88 9.86 1.43
N LEU A 96 1.27 9.99 2.69
CA LEU A 96 2.65 9.82 3.15
C LEU A 96 2.74 8.78 4.26
N GLU A 97 3.64 7.80 4.12
CA GLU A 97 3.97 6.86 5.18
C GLU A 97 4.93 7.48 6.21
N ALA A 98 4.63 7.25 7.49
CA ALA A 98 5.41 7.70 8.62
C ALA A 98 5.61 6.60 9.66
N ASN A 99 6.74 6.64 10.35
CA ASN A 99 6.93 5.85 11.56
C ASN A 99 6.61 6.71 12.80
N PRO A 100 6.15 6.10 13.90
CA PRO A 100 6.15 6.77 15.19
C PRO A 100 7.61 7.08 15.57
N GLY A 101 7.90 8.31 16.00
CA GLY A 101 9.25 8.73 16.40
C GLY A 101 9.47 10.23 16.23
N THR A 102 10.28 10.82 17.10
CA THR A 102 10.46 12.28 17.18
C THR A 102 10.97 12.96 15.89
N TYR A 103 11.76 12.25 15.07
CA TYR A 103 12.28 12.81 13.82
C TYR A 103 11.13 13.16 12.85
N ASP A 104 10.12 12.30 12.78
CA ASP A 104 9.02 12.35 11.82
C ASP A 104 8.01 13.48 12.16
N LEU A 105 7.75 13.69 13.46
CA LEU A 105 6.72 14.62 13.95
C LEU A 105 6.98 16.08 13.59
N ARG A 106 8.26 16.48 13.51
CA ARG A 106 8.66 17.86 13.23
C ARG A 106 8.26 18.31 11.82
N ASN A 107 8.08 17.37 10.90
CA ASN A 107 7.73 17.67 9.51
C ASN A 107 6.23 17.65 9.23
N PHE A 108 5.39 17.10 10.13
CA PHE A 108 3.96 16.89 9.86
C PHE A 108 3.23 18.17 9.47
N ARG A 109 3.48 19.28 10.18
CA ARG A 109 2.91 20.59 9.82
C ARG A 109 3.30 20.99 8.40
N LYS A 110 4.56 20.78 8.03
CA LYS A 110 5.05 21.14 6.71
C LYS A 110 4.47 20.25 5.61
N TYR A 111 4.19 18.97 5.90
CA TYR A 111 3.53 18.06 4.96
C TYR A 111 2.10 18.51 4.64
N ILE A 112 1.32 18.92 5.66
CA ILE A 112 -0.01 19.51 5.43
C ILE A 112 0.09 20.77 4.58
N GLU A 113 1.03 21.67 4.90
CA GLU A 113 1.24 22.90 4.10
C GLU A 113 1.58 22.63 2.62
N ILE A 114 2.18 21.48 2.32
CA ILE A 114 2.50 21.04 0.95
C ILE A 114 1.27 20.41 0.26
N GLY A 115 0.24 20.02 1.02
CA GLY A 115 -0.97 19.39 0.49
C GLY A 115 -1.09 17.89 0.77
N VAL A 116 -0.20 17.30 1.57
CA VAL A 116 -0.39 15.92 2.06
C VAL A 116 -1.67 15.88 2.90
N ASN A 117 -2.64 15.10 2.47
CA ASN A 117 -3.98 15.05 3.06
C ASN A 117 -4.35 13.67 3.65
N ARG A 118 -3.45 12.68 3.54
CA ARG A 118 -3.55 11.39 4.22
C ARG A 118 -2.20 10.96 4.81
N LEU A 119 -2.21 10.46 6.04
CA LEU A 119 -1.01 9.97 6.74
C LEU A 119 -1.18 8.50 7.09
N SER A 120 -0.18 7.67 6.84
CA SER A 120 -0.15 6.25 7.24
C SER A 120 0.92 6.04 8.29
N ILE A 121 0.52 5.72 9.53
CA ILE A 121 1.46 5.55 10.65
C ILE A 121 1.68 4.07 10.93
N GLY A 122 2.94 3.65 10.82
CA GLY A 122 3.40 2.30 11.11
C GLY A 122 3.43 1.95 12.61
N ALA A 123 2.29 1.81 13.27
CA ALA A 123 2.25 1.47 14.71
C ALA A 123 2.73 0.04 15.00
N GLN A 124 2.27 -0.92 14.18
CA GLN A 124 2.46 -2.37 14.24
C GLN A 124 1.83 -3.04 15.47
N THR A 125 2.16 -2.58 16.67
CA THR A 125 1.64 -3.08 17.95
C THR A 125 1.86 -2.04 19.03
N PHE A 126 0.99 -2.02 20.03
CA PHE A 126 1.15 -1.21 21.22
C PHE A 126 1.84 -1.96 22.36
N ASP A 127 2.17 -3.25 22.20
CA ASP A 127 2.97 -4.01 23.15
C ASP A 127 4.46 -3.71 22.99
N GLN A 128 5.06 -3.16 24.05
CA GLN A 128 6.47 -2.74 24.05
C GLN A 128 7.44 -3.90 23.78
N SER A 129 7.17 -5.07 24.34
CA SER A 129 8.04 -6.25 24.15
C SER A 129 7.95 -6.80 22.72
N ALA A 130 6.79 -6.67 22.08
CA ALA A 130 6.59 -7.04 20.69
C ALA A 130 7.29 -6.04 19.75
N LEU A 131 7.21 -4.73 20.03
CA LEU A 131 7.96 -3.70 19.28
C LEU A 131 9.47 -3.99 19.26
N GLU A 132 10.04 -4.35 20.40
CA GLU A 132 11.46 -4.70 20.53
C GLU A 132 11.84 -5.91 19.68
N LYS A 133 11.02 -6.98 19.73
CA LYS A 133 11.22 -8.18 18.88
C LYS A 133 11.09 -7.86 17.39
N LEU A 134 10.17 -6.97 17.03
CA LEU A 134 10.01 -6.43 15.68
C LEU A 134 11.11 -5.45 15.28
N GLY A 135 12.09 -5.18 16.15
CA GLY A 135 13.19 -4.25 15.88
C GLY A 135 12.73 -2.82 15.65
N ARG A 136 11.52 -2.46 16.08
CA ARG A 136 10.98 -1.09 16.00
C ARG A 136 11.77 -0.19 16.95
N THR A 137 12.00 1.05 16.53
CA THR A 137 12.80 2.02 17.30
C THR A 137 11.94 2.93 18.17
N HIS A 138 10.62 2.81 18.05
CA HIS A 138 9.64 3.61 18.77
C HIS A 138 8.99 2.80 19.89
N SER A 139 8.38 3.51 20.83
CA SER A 139 7.64 2.99 21.97
C SER A 139 6.13 3.08 21.77
N SER A 140 5.39 2.32 22.57
CA SER A 140 3.92 2.38 22.62
C SER A 140 3.38 3.81 22.85
N LEU A 141 4.08 4.60 23.66
CA LEU A 141 3.73 5.99 23.95
C LEU A 141 3.90 6.88 22.70
N GLU A 142 5.03 6.73 22.00
CA GLU A 142 5.31 7.51 20.78
C GLU A 142 4.28 7.27 19.67
N ILE A 143 3.63 6.11 19.62
CA ILE A 143 2.50 5.87 18.70
C ILE A 143 1.35 6.83 19.01
N THR A 144 0.97 6.93 20.28
CA THR A 144 -0.13 7.77 20.75
C THR A 144 0.22 9.25 20.57
N GLU A 145 1.45 9.64 20.89
CA GLU A 145 1.95 11.00 20.68
C GLU A 145 1.99 11.37 19.20
N ALA A 146 2.48 10.48 18.33
CA ALA A 146 2.52 10.71 16.90
C ALA A 146 1.14 10.95 16.31
N PHE A 147 0.17 10.11 16.70
CA PHE A 147 -1.22 10.28 16.30
C PHE A 147 -1.80 11.60 16.81
N GLY A 148 -1.58 11.92 18.09
CA GLY A 148 -2.04 13.18 18.70
C GLY A 148 -1.45 14.42 18.02
N VAL A 149 -0.16 14.39 17.66
CA VAL A 149 0.49 15.47 16.92
C VAL A 149 -0.09 15.59 15.52
N ALA A 150 -0.27 14.47 14.79
CA ALA A 150 -0.87 14.46 13.46
C ALA A 150 -2.27 15.11 13.48
N ARG A 151 -3.11 14.76 14.46
CA ARG A 151 -4.41 15.41 14.67
C ARG A 151 -4.27 16.90 14.97
N LYS A 152 -3.40 17.27 15.90
CA LYS A 152 -3.19 18.67 16.32
C LYS A 152 -2.73 19.57 15.18
N VAL A 153 -1.93 19.06 14.24
CA VAL A 153 -1.48 19.85 13.08
C VAL A 153 -2.52 19.92 11.96
N GLY A 154 -3.56 19.06 11.98
CA GLY A 154 -4.71 19.14 11.07
C GLY A 154 -4.93 17.94 10.14
N PHE A 155 -4.30 16.78 10.37
CA PHE A 155 -4.61 15.59 9.56
C PHE A 155 -5.99 15.03 9.91
N GLU A 156 -6.89 15.01 8.92
CA GLU A 156 -8.26 14.48 9.03
C GLU A 156 -8.43 13.08 8.42
N ASN A 157 -7.39 12.52 7.83
CA ASN A 157 -7.39 11.16 7.26
C ASN A 157 -6.11 10.44 7.68
N ILE A 158 -6.20 9.72 8.78
CA ILE A 158 -5.07 8.99 9.35
C ILE A 158 -5.35 7.49 9.28
N ASN A 159 -4.37 6.73 8.80
CA ASN A 159 -4.29 5.30 8.92
C ASN A 159 -3.34 4.88 10.06
N LEU A 160 -3.72 3.84 10.80
CA LEU A 160 -2.82 3.09 11.67
C LEU A 160 -2.60 1.69 11.11
N ASP A 161 -1.35 1.35 10.84
CA ASP A 161 -0.96 -0.02 10.48
C ASP A 161 -0.76 -0.85 11.73
N ILE A 162 -1.53 -1.91 11.90
CA ILE A 162 -1.52 -2.81 13.04
C ILE A 162 -1.35 -4.25 12.55
N MET A 163 -0.49 -5.00 13.23
CA MET A 163 -0.12 -6.37 12.88
C MET A 163 -0.58 -7.38 13.92
N TYR A 164 -0.99 -8.56 13.45
CA TYR A 164 -1.21 -9.75 14.27
C TYR A 164 -0.32 -10.91 13.84
N GLY A 165 -0.30 -11.99 14.62
CA GLY A 165 0.60 -13.12 14.39
C GLY A 165 2.05 -12.84 14.79
N LEU A 166 2.28 -11.86 15.68
CA LEU A 166 3.62 -11.46 16.11
C LEU A 166 4.31 -12.55 16.96
N PRO A 167 5.65 -12.55 17.08
CA PRO A 167 6.38 -13.56 17.86
C PRO A 167 5.88 -13.68 19.31
N ALA A 168 5.44 -14.88 19.68
CA ALA A 168 4.80 -15.22 20.96
C ALA A 168 3.51 -14.43 21.30
N GLN A 169 2.84 -13.82 20.32
CA GLN A 169 1.59 -13.08 20.55
C GLN A 169 0.44 -14.03 20.84
N LYS A 170 -0.37 -13.69 21.85
CA LYS A 170 -1.61 -14.40 22.18
C LYS A 170 -2.80 -13.64 21.60
N THR A 171 -3.91 -14.32 21.34
CA THR A 171 -5.12 -13.73 20.73
C THR A 171 -5.58 -12.48 21.47
N PHE A 172 -5.64 -12.52 22.81
CA PHE A 172 -6.07 -11.35 23.59
C PHE A 172 -5.15 -10.14 23.42
N ARG A 173 -3.82 -10.33 23.24
CA ARG A 173 -2.88 -9.23 22.99
C ARG A 173 -3.09 -8.58 21.63
N ALA A 174 -3.35 -9.38 20.61
CA ALA A 174 -3.70 -8.88 19.29
C ALA A 174 -4.99 -8.04 19.34
N LEU A 175 -5.99 -8.49 20.09
CA LEU A 175 -7.24 -7.74 20.27
C LEU A 175 -7.08 -6.47 21.13
N GLU A 176 -6.19 -6.47 22.13
CA GLU A 176 -5.80 -5.27 22.89
C GLU A 176 -5.12 -4.23 21.98
N ASP A 177 -4.21 -4.65 21.09
CA ASP A 177 -3.58 -3.75 20.10
C ASP A 177 -4.63 -3.07 19.22
N LEU A 178 -5.61 -3.86 18.74
CA LEU A 178 -6.68 -3.37 17.89
C LEU A 178 -7.64 -2.44 18.63
N GLU A 179 -7.96 -2.74 19.89
CA GLU A 179 -8.78 -1.88 20.75
C GLU A 179 -8.13 -0.52 20.97
N ARG A 180 -6.83 -0.51 21.27
CA ARG A 180 -6.07 0.74 21.41
C ARG A 180 -6.03 1.55 20.10
N ALA A 181 -5.93 0.89 18.95
CA ALA A 181 -6.03 1.57 17.66
C ALA A 181 -7.43 2.19 17.44
N ILE A 182 -8.49 1.45 17.77
CA ILE A 182 -9.88 1.92 17.68
C ILE A 182 -10.14 3.10 18.62
N ASP A 183 -9.59 3.09 19.83
CA ASP A 183 -9.74 4.17 20.82
C ASP A 183 -9.13 5.50 20.34
N LEU A 184 -8.07 5.45 19.53
CA LEU A 184 -7.52 6.62 18.84
C LEU A 184 -8.46 7.15 17.74
N ASN A 185 -9.45 6.35 17.34
CA ASN A 185 -10.49 6.68 16.37
C ASN A 185 -9.96 7.20 15.01
N PRO A 186 -8.96 6.53 14.37
CA PRO A 186 -8.47 6.90 13.04
C PRO A 186 -9.56 6.77 11.97
N GLU A 187 -9.33 7.32 10.79
CA GLU A 187 -10.23 7.13 9.64
C GLU A 187 -10.08 5.76 9.00
N HIS A 188 -8.90 5.16 9.16
CA HIS A 188 -8.49 3.94 8.52
C HIS A 188 -7.60 3.10 9.44
N ILE A 189 -7.72 1.78 9.37
CA ILE A 189 -6.88 0.82 10.07
C ILE A 189 -6.48 -0.26 9.06
N SER A 190 -5.19 -0.44 8.85
CA SER A 190 -4.68 -1.66 8.22
C SER A 190 -4.49 -2.70 9.32
N TRP A 191 -5.17 -3.85 9.21
CA TRP A 191 -5.04 -4.98 10.13
C TRP A 191 -4.60 -6.20 9.35
N TYR A 192 -3.33 -6.59 9.51
CA TYR A 192 -2.71 -7.62 8.68
C TYR A 192 -1.79 -8.56 9.45
N GLU A 193 -1.60 -9.75 8.89
CA GLU A 193 -0.76 -10.78 9.47
C GLU A 193 0.73 -10.50 9.25
N LEU A 194 1.56 -10.78 10.24
CA LEU A 194 3.00 -10.93 10.06
C LEU A 194 3.30 -12.13 9.15
N THR A 195 3.74 -11.85 7.92
CA THR A 195 4.25 -12.87 7.00
C THR A 195 5.77 -12.92 7.07
N ILE A 196 6.35 -14.12 7.13
CA ILE A 196 7.81 -14.33 7.14
C ILE A 196 8.28 -14.60 5.71
N GLU A 197 8.91 -13.59 5.10
CA GLU A 197 9.33 -13.63 3.70
C GLU A 197 10.78 -14.14 3.52
N PRO A 198 11.10 -14.92 2.46
CA PRO A 198 12.41 -15.56 2.25
C PRO A 198 13.65 -14.66 2.36
N ASN A 199 13.50 -13.37 2.04
CA ASN A 199 14.61 -12.40 2.00
C ASN A 199 14.77 -11.60 3.29
N THR A 200 14.24 -12.08 4.42
CA THR A 200 14.21 -11.36 5.69
C THR A 200 15.06 -12.02 6.78
N ILE A 201 15.42 -11.25 7.81
CA ILE A 201 16.15 -11.78 8.97
C ILE A 201 15.28 -12.79 9.71
N PHE A 202 13.98 -12.54 9.82
CA PHE A 202 13.04 -13.48 10.44
C PHE A 202 12.95 -14.82 9.70
N PHE A 203 13.10 -14.85 8.38
CA PHE A 203 13.15 -16.13 7.67
C PHE A 203 14.38 -16.96 8.05
N SER A 204 15.53 -16.32 8.27
CA SER A 204 16.74 -17.00 8.75
C SER A 204 16.66 -17.40 10.22
N GLN A 205 16.02 -16.58 11.06
CA GLN A 205 15.95 -16.80 12.51
C GLN A 205 14.79 -17.72 12.95
N GLN A 206 13.74 -17.84 12.14
CA GLN A 206 12.52 -18.60 12.42
C GLN A 206 11.95 -18.33 13.84
N PRO A 207 11.57 -17.08 14.16
CA PRO A 207 10.99 -16.79 15.47
C PRO A 207 9.71 -17.60 15.68
N SER A 208 9.44 -17.98 16.93
CA SER A 208 8.20 -18.68 17.29
C SER A 208 7.00 -17.75 17.13
N ILE A 209 6.22 -17.99 16.08
CA ILE A 209 4.96 -17.30 15.79
C ILE A 209 3.76 -18.18 16.17
N PRO A 210 2.56 -17.60 16.35
CA PRO A 210 1.36 -18.36 16.67
C PRO A 210 1.02 -19.36 15.55
N SER A 211 0.44 -20.50 15.92
CA SER A 211 -0.07 -21.48 14.95
C SER A 211 -1.16 -20.89 14.05
N GLU A 212 -1.36 -21.47 12.87
CA GLU A 212 -2.43 -21.06 11.93
C GLU A 212 -3.80 -20.93 12.60
N LYS A 213 -4.18 -21.87 13.46
CA LYS A 213 -5.46 -21.82 14.17
C LYS A 213 -5.61 -20.58 15.04
N VAL A 214 -4.55 -20.17 15.72
CA VAL A 214 -4.54 -18.98 16.57
C VAL A 214 -4.59 -17.70 15.74
N LYS A 215 -3.90 -17.67 14.59
CA LYS A 215 -3.94 -16.53 13.65
C LYS A 215 -5.31 -16.38 13.00
N GLU A 216 -5.96 -17.50 12.65
CA GLU A 216 -7.34 -17.54 12.17
C GLU A 216 -8.31 -16.94 13.21
N ASP A 217 -8.19 -17.34 14.47
CA ASP A 217 -9.00 -16.78 15.57
C ASP A 217 -8.74 -15.27 15.74
N MET A 218 -7.49 -14.81 15.67
CA MET A 218 -7.12 -13.38 15.70
C MET A 218 -7.78 -12.61 14.55
N PHE A 219 -7.75 -13.16 13.34
CA PHE A 219 -8.34 -12.55 12.15
C PHE A 219 -9.86 -12.40 12.31
N HIS A 220 -10.57 -13.47 12.67
CA HIS A 220 -12.03 -13.44 12.78
C HIS A 220 -12.51 -12.50 13.88
N LEU A 221 -11.93 -12.61 15.10
CA LEU A 221 -12.30 -11.75 16.23
C LEU A 221 -11.92 -10.29 15.96
N GLY A 222 -10.78 -10.04 15.31
CA GLY A 222 -10.35 -8.70 14.94
C GLY A 222 -11.31 -8.05 13.94
N ARG A 223 -11.72 -8.78 12.91
CA ARG A 223 -12.70 -8.33 11.92
C ARG A 223 -14.05 -7.97 12.56
N GLU A 224 -14.54 -8.81 13.48
CA GLU A 224 -15.78 -8.54 14.21
C GLU A 224 -15.67 -7.28 15.07
N LYS A 225 -14.55 -7.11 15.78
CA LYS A 225 -14.29 -5.91 16.61
C LYS A 225 -14.22 -4.63 15.75
N LEU A 226 -13.54 -4.67 14.60
CA LEU A 226 -13.47 -3.54 13.66
C LEU A 226 -14.85 -3.17 13.09
N ALA A 227 -15.63 -4.18 12.69
CA ALA A 227 -16.99 -3.97 12.19
C ALA A 227 -17.90 -3.35 13.26
N ALA A 228 -17.82 -3.83 14.51
CA ALA A 228 -18.58 -3.27 15.63
C ALA A 228 -18.18 -1.82 15.93
N ALA A 229 -16.92 -1.43 15.68
CA ALA A 229 -16.44 -0.07 15.79
C ALA A 229 -16.73 0.82 14.56
N GLY A 230 -17.42 0.29 13.54
CA GLY A 230 -17.84 1.05 12.36
C GLY A 230 -16.83 1.10 11.21
N TYR A 231 -15.76 0.30 11.27
CA TYR A 231 -14.80 0.16 10.17
C TYR A 231 -15.25 -0.96 9.21
N LYS A 232 -15.32 -0.66 7.92
CA LYS A 232 -15.68 -1.61 6.87
C LYS A 232 -14.44 -2.12 6.19
N GLN A 233 -14.32 -3.44 6.05
CA GLN A 233 -13.31 -4.06 5.21
C GLN A 233 -13.64 -3.78 3.74
N TYR A 234 -12.70 -3.20 2.99
CA TYR A 234 -12.89 -2.96 1.55
C TYR A 234 -11.89 -3.75 0.69
N GLU A 235 -10.77 -4.18 1.28
CA GLU A 235 -9.83 -5.15 0.71
C GLU A 235 -9.23 -6.05 1.80
N VAL A 236 -8.40 -7.02 1.41
CA VAL A 236 -7.81 -8.05 2.29
C VAL A 236 -7.34 -7.53 3.64
N SER A 237 -6.57 -6.44 3.68
CA SER A 237 -5.88 -5.97 4.89
C SER A 237 -6.40 -4.64 5.45
N ALA A 238 -7.29 -3.94 4.74
CA ALA A 238 -7.65 -2.57 5.07
C ALA A 238 -9.13 -2.39 5.41
N TYR A 239 -9.33 -1.58 6.44
CA TYR A 239 -10.60 -1.25 7.03
C TYR A 239 -10.69 0.27 7.17
N SER A 240 -11.83 0.84 6.80
CA SER A 240 -12.01 2.29 6.87
C SER A 240 -13.42 2.67 7.29
N LYS A 241 -13.55 3.90 7.78
CA LYS A 241 -14.83 4.60 7.79
C LYS A 241 -15.25 4.85 6.33
N THR A 242 -16.56 4.98 6.10
CA THR A 242 -17.12 5.18 4.75
C THR A 242 -16.51 6.42 4.09
N GLY A 243 -16.01 6.29 2.86
CA GLY A 243 -15.41 7.39 2.10
C GLY A 243 -13.96 7.72 2.48
N LYS A 244 -13.33 6.90 3.35
CA LYS A 244 -11.93 7.03 3.77
C LYS A 244 -11.05 5.87 3.29
N GLU A 245 -11.54 5.09 2.33
CA GLU A 245 -10.75 4.07 1.65
C GLU A 245 -9.57 4.72 0.93
N SER A 246 -8.38 4.10 0.95
CA SER A 246 -7.23 4.63 0.21
C SER A 246 -7.48 4.57 -1.30
N GLN A 247 -7.54 5.75 -1.92
CA GLN A 247 -7.73 5.88 -3.37
C GLN A 247 -6.57 5.28 -4.14
N HIS A 248 -5.34 5.39 -3.61
CA HIS A 248 -4.17 4.77 -4.23
C HIS A 248 -4.30 3.24 -4.28
N ASN A 249 -4.60 2.61 -3.14
CA ASN A 249 -4.75 1.15 -3.08
C ASN A 249 -5.92 0.67 -3.95
N ILE A 250 -7.06 1.38 -3.94
CA ILE A 250 -8.20 1.06 -4.81
C ILE A 250 -7.80 1.10 -6.28
N ASN A 251 -7.03 2.12 -6.71
CA ASN A 251 -6.57 2.20 -8.09
C ASN A 251 -5.70 0.99 -8.48
N TYR A 252 -4.78 0.57 -7.59
CA TYR A 252 -3.97 -0.63 -7.80
C TYR A 252 -4.84 -1.89 -7.91
N TRP A 253 -5.76 -2.11 -6.97
CA TRP A 253 -6.62 -3.30 -6.95
C TRP A 253 -7.62 -3.35 -8.11
N LYS A 254 -8.07 -2.19 -8.60
CA LYS A 254 -8.88 -2.08 -9.82
C LYS A 254 -8.07 -2.17 -11.12
N PHE A 255 -6.82 -2.62 -11.03
CA PHE A 255 -5.90 -2.77 -12.16
C PHE A 255 -5.72 -1.46 -12.96
N GLY A 256 -5.77 -0.32 -12.27
CA GLY A 256 -5.55 1.01 -12.83
C GLY A 256 -4.10 1.26 -13.23
N ASP A 257 -3.86 2.47 -13.73
CA ASP A 257 -2.53 2.87 -14.15
C ASP A 257 -1.83 3.67 -13.07
N TYR A 258 -0.51 3.55 -13.03
CA TYR A 258 0.31 4.28 -12.11
C TYR A 258 1.72 4.49 -12.67
N LEU A 259 2.24 5.69 -12.45
CA LEU A 259 3.65 6.01 -12.62
C LEU A 259 4.40 5.62 -11.34
N GLY A 260 5.58 5.03 -11.51
CA GLY A 260 6.46 4.70 -10.41
C GLY A 260 7.82 5.37 -10.57
N ILE A 261 8.17 6.23 -9.61
CA ILE A 261 9.47 6.90 -9.58
C ILE A 261 10.23 6.60 -8.28
N GLY A 262 11.55 6.63 -8.35
CA GLY A 262 12.41 6.28 -7.22
C GLY A 262 12.99 4.87 -7.29
N ALA A 263 14.04 4.65 -6.50
CA ALA A 263 14.80 3.41 -6.48
C ALA A 263 13.91 2.20 -6.16
N GLY A 264 13.78 1.26 -7.11
CA GLY A 264 12.95 0.07 -7.00
C GLY A 264 11.46 0.31 -7.24
N ALA A 265 11.04 1.51 -7.65
CA ALA A 265 9.66 1.76 -8.02
C ALA A 265 9.25 0.99 -9.28
N HIS A 266 7.96 0.65 -9.35
CA HIS A 266 7.33 0.02 -10.49
C HIS A 266 6.20 0.90 -11.02
N GLY A 267 5.95 0.84 -12.32
CA GLY A 267 4.81 1.48 -12.98
C GLY A 267 4.02 0.50 -13.83
N LYS A 268 2.79 0.87 -14.15
CA LYS A 268 1.90 0.19 -15.10
C LYS A 268 1.14 1.24 -15.89
N ILE A 269 1.32 1.26 -17.20
CA ILE A 269 0.56 2.12 -18.10
C ILE A 269 -0.16 1.25 -19.12
N THR A 270 -1.47 1.46 -19.23
CA THR A 270 -2.33 0.82 -20.22
C THR A 270 -2.48 1.78 -21.40
N SER A 271 -2.17 1.28 -22.59
CA SER A 271 -2.45 1.96 -23.85
C SER A 271 -3.40 1.10 -24.68
N LYS A 272 -3.88 1.63 -25.81
CA LYS A 272 -4.95 1.03 -26.61
C LYS A 272 -4.78 -0.47 -26.90
N ASP A 273 -3.55 -0.92 -27.15
CA ASP A 273 -3.29 -2.30 -27.59
C ASP A 273 -2.29 -3.05 -26.69
N ARG A 274 -1.74 -2.40 -25.64
CA ARG A 274 -0.67 -2.97 -24.82
C ARG A 274 -0.64 -2.40 -23.40
N ILE A 275 -0.15 -3.21 -22.48
CA ILE A 275 0.15 -2.81 -21.10
C ILE A 275 1.66 -2.83 -20.94
N ILE A 276 2.22 -1.69 -20.52
CA ILE A 276 3.65 -1.52 -20.28
C ILE A 276 3.90 -1.45 -18.78
N ARG A 277 4.81 -2.31 -18.30
CA ARG A 277 5.38 -2.23 -16.97
C ARG A 277 6.68 -1.46 -17.03
N THR A 278 6.90 -0.60 -16.04
CA THR A 278 8.20 0.06 -15.82
C THR A 278 8.77 -0.43 -14.50
N ARG A 279 10.10 -0.59 -14.44
CA ARG A 279 10.83 -0.92 -13.21
C ARG A 279 12.11 -0.12 -13.11
N LYS A 280 12.34 0.50 -11.95
CA LYS A 280 13.57 1.22 -11.61
C LYS A 280 14.59 0.27 -10.97
N THR A 281 15.87 0.62 -11.04
CA THR A 281 16.89 -0.12 -10.29
C THR A 281 16.65 -0.01 -8.79
N ARG A 282 16.84 -1.11 -8.06
CA ARG A 282 16.50 -1.22 -6.63
C ARG A 282 17.46 -0.45 -5.72
N ASN A 283 18.76 -0.45 -6.06
CA ASN A 283 19.78 0.19 -5.26
C ASN A 283 19.73 1.73 -5.45
N PRO A 284 19.62 2.53 -4.38
CA PRO A 284 19.56 3.99 -4.51
C PRO A 284 20.82 4.61 -5.10
N VAL A 285 22.01 4.02 -4.90
CA VAL A 285 23.26 4.51 -5.51
C VAL A 285 23.17 4.36 -7.02
N ASP A 286 22.81 3.19 -7.51
CA ASP A 286 22.62 2.95 -8.95
C ASP A 286 21.52 3.84 -9.53
N TYR A 287 20.44 4.06 -8.77
CA TYR A 287 19.31 4.89 -9.21
C TYR A 287 19.70 6.36 -9.37
N LEU A 288 20.56 6.88 -8.47
CA LEU A 288 21.07 8.26 -8.56
C LEU A 288 21.91 8.52 -9.81
N GLU A 289 22.54 7.47 -10.36
CA GLU A 289 23.29 7.54 -11.62
C GLU A 289 22.42 7.17 -12.84
N ARG A 290 21.48 6.23 -12.67
CA ARG A 290 20.62 5.68 -13.74
C ARG A 290 19.19 5.49 -13.25
N TYR A 291 18.38 6.53 -13.46
CA TYR A 291 16.96 6.57 -13.10
C TYR A 291 16.02 6.07 -14.22
N ASN A 292 16.52 5.86 -15.43
CA ASN A 292 15.69 5.36 -16.54
C ASN A 292 15.06 4.00 -16.19
N ALA A 293 13.77 3.86 -16.48
CA ALA A 293 13.07 2.60 -16.30
C ALA A 293 13.49 1.56 -17.33
N ILE A 294 13.54 0.30 -16.88
CA ILE A 294 13.41 -0.85 -17.76
C ILE A 294 11.92 -0.99 -18.08
N LYS A 295 11.59 -1.09 -19.37
CA LYS A 295 10.21 -1.20 -19.86
C LYS A 295 9.97 -2.61 -20.40
N THR A 296 8.87 -3.23 -20.00
CA THR A 296 8.46 -4.55 -20.50
C THR A 296 6.98 -4.54 -20.84
N GLU A 297 6.61 -5.14 -21.96
CA GLU A 297 5.21 -5.36 -22.31
C GLU A 297 4.68 -6.61 -21.60
N VAL A 298 3.52 -6.51 -20.96
CA VAL A 298 2.87 -7.66 -20.29
C VAL A 298 2.32 -8.58 -21.38
N CYS A 299 2.63 -9.88 -21.32
CA CYS A 299 2.14 -10.78 -22.34
C CYS A 299 0.62 -11.00 -22.20
N LYS A 300 -0.06 -11.26 -23.32
CA LYS A 300 -1.53 -11.40 -23.38
C LYS A 300 -2.12 -12.49 -22.48
N LYS A 301 -1.33 -13.48 -22.07
CA LYS A 301 -1.77 -14.57 -21.17
C LYS A 301 -1.67 -14.16 -19.71
N GLU A 302 -0.59 -13.48 -19.33
CA GLU A 302 -0.35 -13.02 -17.96
C GLU A 302 -1.33 -11.93 -17.51
N VAL A 303 -1.84 -11.10 -18.44
CA VAL A 303 -2.77 -10.01 -18.11
C VAL A 303 -4.02 -10.48 -17.36
N ILE A 304 -4.56 -11.66 -17.69
CA ILE A 304 -5.75 -12.19 -17.00
C ILE A 304 -5.41 -12.52 -15.54
N THR A 305 -4.32 -13.27 -15.34
CA THR A 305 -3.84 -13.63 -14.01
C THR A 305 -3.50 -12.40 -13.18
N GLU A 306 -2.76 -11.45 -13.75
CA GLU A 306 -2.41 -10.20 -13.07
C GLU A 306 -3.66 -9.41 -12.67
N PHE A 307 -4.64 -9.27 -13.56
CA PHE A 307 -5.89 -8.58 -13.25
C PHE A 307 -6.63 -9.26 -12.09
N LEU A 308 -6.81 -10.58 -12.15
CA LEU A 308 -7.54 -11.33 -11.13
C LEU A 308 -6.83 -11.31 -9.76
N ILE A 309 -5.49 -11.41 -9.72
CA ILE A 309 -4.69 -11.27 -8.48
C ILE A 309 -4.99 -9.92 -7.78
N ASN A 310 -5.22 -8.86 -8.55
CA ASN A 310 -5.49 -7.53 -8.00
C ASN A 310 -6.97 -7.36 -7.65
N ALA A 311 -7.86 -7.64 -8.59
CA ALA A 311 -9.29 -7.31 -8.47
C ALA A 311 -10.00 -8.17 -7.41
N LEU A 312 -9.57 -9.42 -7.21
CA LEU A 312 -10.16 -10.31 -6.21
C LEU A 312 -9.71 -10.02 -4.77
N ARG A 313 -8.76 -9.09 -4.57
CA ARG A 313 -8.45 -8.54 -3.23
C ARG A 313 -9.56 -7.64 -2.71
N LEU A 314 -10.42 -7.10 -3.58
CA LEU A 314 -11.54 -6.26 -3.21
C LEU A 314 -12.70 -7.11 -2.70
N VAL A 315 -13.27 -6.73 -1.56
CA VAL A 315 -14.46 -7.40 -1.00
C VAL A 315 -15.63 -7.35 -1.98
N GLU A 316 -15.77 -6.24 -2.70
CA GLU A 316 -16.82 -6.08 -3.71
C GLU A 316 -16.50 -6.73 -5.06
N GLY A 317 -15.28 -7.25 -5.27
CA GLY A 317 -14.85 -7.77 -6.56
C GLY A 317 -14.82 -6.71 -7.67
N PHE A 318 -15.26 -7.08 -8.88
CA PHE A 318 -15.14 -6.23 -10.07
C PHE A 318 -16.28 -6.41 -11.08
N GLU A 319 -16.48 -5.39 -11.91
CA GLU A 319 -17.38 -5.45 -13.07
C GLU A 319 -16.65 -6.04 -14.28
N LEU A 320 -17.33 -6.87 -15.09
CA LEU A 320 -16.77 -7.43 -16.33
C LEU A 320 -16.29 -6.35 -17.30
N SER A 321 -16.99 -5.21 -17.35
CA SER A 321 -16.56 -4.05 -18.15
C SER A 321 -15.23 -3.45 -17.69
N MET A 322 -14.88 -3.56 -16.40
CA MET A 322 -13.56 -3.17 -15.90
C MET A 322 -12.48 -4.07 -16.48
N PHE A 323 -12.70 -5.38 -16.53
CA PHE A 323 -11.75 -6.29 -17.17
C PHE A 323 -11.52 -5.93 -18.63
N GLU A 324 -12.60 -5.70 -19.39
CA GLU A 324 -12.52 -5.33 -20.81
C GLU A 324 -11.70 -4.05 -21.02
N GLU A 325 -12.00 -3.01 -20.23
CA GLU A 325 -11.32 -1.71 -20.30
C GLU A 325 -9.84 -1.78 -19.89
N ARG A 326 -9.52 -2.56 -18.84
CA ARG A 326 -8.18 -2.55 -18.22
C ARG A 326 -7.22 -3.56 -18.83
N CYS A 327 -7.75 -4.57 -19.49
CA CYS A 327 -6.97 -5.66 -20.08
C CYS A 327 -6.94 -5.63 -21.61
N ASN A 328 -7.79 -4.82 -22.26
CA ASN A 328 -8.04 -4.86 -23.71
C ASN A 328 -8.41 -6.29 -24.18
N LYS A 329 -9.35 -6.90 -23.45
CA LYS A 329 -9.77 -8.30 -23.60
C LYS A 329 -11.29 -8.41 -23.66
N ASN A 330 -11.82 -9.53 -24.14
CA ASN A 330 -13.26 -9.76 -24.15
C ASN A 330 -13.67 -10.40 -22.83
N ARG A 331 -14.81 -10.00 -22.25
CA ARG A 331 -15.31 -10.62 -21.00
C ARG A 331 -15.42 -12.14 -21.06
N SER A 332 -15.64 -12.71 -22.26
CA SER A 332 -15.69 -14.17 -22.48
C SER A 332 -14.39 -14.88 -22.11
N ASP A 333 -13.26 -14.17 -22.13
CA ASP A 333 -11.96 -14.71 -21.69
C ASP A 333 -11.97 -15.08 -20.18
N LEU A 334 -12.92 -14.56 -19.39
CA LEU A 334 -13.09 -14.89 -17.97
C LEU A 334 -14.13 -15.99 -17.71
N GLU A 335 -14.95 -16.37 -18.69
CA GLU A 335 -16.04 -17.35 -18.48
C GLU A 335 -15.55 -18.65 -17.83
N PRO A 336 -14.45 -19.30 -18.29
CA PRO A 336 -13.98 -20.55 -17.68
C PRO A 336 -13.59 -20.39 -16.20
N PHE A 337 -13.01 -19.25 -15.83
CA PHE A 337 -12.63 -18.96 -14.45
C PHE A 337 -13.86 -18.71 -13.58
N ILE A 338 -14.82 -17.92 -14.09
CA ILE A 338 -16.05 -17.58 -13.36
C ILE A 338 -16.89 -18.83 -13.12
N GLU A 339 -17.06 -19.70 -14.12
CA GLU A 339 -17.81 -20.95 -13.98
C GLU A 339 -17.19 -21.89 -12.92
N LYS A 340 -15.86 -22.07 -12.95
CA LYS A 340 -15.13 -22.84 -11.93
C LYS A 340 -15.27 -22.22 -10.54
N GLY A 341 -15.16 -20.90 -10.43
CA GLY A 341 -15.30 -20.17 -9.17
C GLY A 341 -16.70 -20.27 -8.57
N ILE A 342 -17.75 -20.18 -9.39
CA ILE A 342 -19.15 -20.35 -8.96
C ILE A 342 -19.41 -21.79 -8.52
N SER A 343 -19.03 -22.78 -9.34
CA SER A 343 -19.23 -24.20 -9.02
C SER A 343 -18.49 -24.64 -7.75
N SER A 344 -17.37 -24.00 -7.43
CA SER A 344 -16.59 -24.23 -6.20
C SER A 344 -17.08 -23.40 -4.99
N GLY A 345 -18.09 -22.55 -5.20
CA GLY A 345 -18.67 -21.67 -4.17
C GLY A 345 -17.79 -20.48 -3.76
N PHE A 346 -16.77 -20.15 -4.55
CA PHE A 346 -15.85 -19.03 -4.28
C PHE A 346 -16.32 -17.70 -4.87
N LEU A 347 -17.10 -17.72 -5.96
CA LEU A 347 -17.58 -16.52 -6.65
C LEU A 347 -19.10 -16.51 -6.77
N ASN A 348 -19.66 -15.31 -6.79
CA ASN A 348 -21.00 -15.04 -7.28
C ASN A 348 -20.89 -14.15 -8.53
N LEU A 349 -21.78 -14.35 -9.50
CA LEU A 349 -22.00 -13.42 -10.60
C LEU A 349 -23.36 -12.76 -10.42
N VAL A 350 -23.37 -11.46 -10.14
CA VAL A 350 -24.58 -10.66 -9.97
C VAL A 350 -24.66 -9.67 -11.13
N LYS A 351 -25.47 -9.99 -12.14
CA LYS A 351 -25.46 -9.31 -13.44
C LYS A 351 -24.07 -9.39 -14.08
N ASP A 352 -23.39 -8.25 -14.25
CA ASP A 352 -22.03 -8.17 -14.80
C ASP A 352 -20.95 -8.03 -13.71
N LYS A 353 -21.31 -8.16 -12.43
CA LYS A 353 -20.37 -8.02 -11.30
C LYS A 353 -19.94 -9.40 -10.78
N VAL A 354 -18.64 -9.67 -10.83
CA VAL A 354 -18.00 -10.84 -10.24
C VAL A 354 -17.59 -10.49 -8.81
N VAL A 355 -18.15 -11.19 -7.83
CA VAL A 355 -17.97 -10.90 -6.40
C VAL A 355 -17.44 -12.15 -5.68
N PRO A 356 -16.32 -12.06 -4.94
CA PRO A 356 -15.92 -13.15 -4.04
C PRO A 356 -17.00 -13.43 -3.00
N THR A 357 -17.34 -14.69 -2.77
CA THR A 357 -18.10 -15.09 -1.59
C THR A 357 -17.25 -14.89 -0.33
N THR A 358 -17.83 -14.98 0.86
CA THR A 358 -17.04 -15.00 2.11
C THR A 358 -15.97 -16.09 2.06
N LYS A 359 -16.28 -17.26 1.47
CA LYS A 359 -15.32 -18.33 1.24
C LYS A 359 -14.24 -17.90 0.25
N GLY A 360 -14.61 -17.33 -0.90
CA GLY A 360 -13.65 -16.86 -1.90
C GLY A 360 -12.67 -15.81 -1.39
N HIS A 361 -13.15 -14.89 -0.55
CA HIS A 361 -12.31 -13.86 0.03
C HIS A 361 -11.35 -14.41 1.12
N LEU A 362 -11.81 -15.38 1.92
CA LEU A 362 -10.96 -16.03 2.94
C LEU A 362 -9.88 -16.92 2.31
N PHE A 363 -10.25 -17.66 1.26
CA PHE A 363 -9.37 -18.62 0.57
C PHE A 363 -8.93 -18.07 -0.78
N LEU A 364 -8.52 -16.80 -0.81
CA LEU A 364 -8.13 -16.13 -2.06
C LEU A 364 -7.05 -16.90 -2.80
N ASN A 365 -6.03 -17.41 -2.11
CA ASN A 365 -4.97 -18.21 -2.74
C ASN A 365 -5.50 -19.46 -3.45
N GLU A 366 -6.49 -20.16 -2.89
CA GLU A 366 -7.12 -21.33 -3.54
C GLU A 366 -7.97 -20.93 -4.74
N LEU A 367 -8.71 -19.82 -4.62
CA LEU A 367 -9.45 -19.23 -5.74
C LEU A 367 -8.51 -18.90 -6.91
N MET A 368 -7.32 -18.37 -6.61
CA MET A 368 -6.32 -18.05 -7.64
C MET A 368 -5.76 -19.27 -8.38
N LEU A 369 -5.82 -20.48 -7.80
CA LEU A 369 -5.41 -21.72 -8.47
C LEU A 369 -6.38 -22.17 -9.57
N LEU A 370 -7.55 -21.53 -9.70
CA LEU A 370 -8.55 -21.88 -10.71
C LEU A 370 -8.32 -21.24 -12.09
N ILE A 371 -7.41 -20.24 -12.15
CA ILE A 371 -6.96 -19.56 -13.38
C ILE A 371 -6.14 -20.53 -14.22
#